data_AF-A0A9W6C076-F1
#
_entry.id   AF-A0A9W6C076-F1
#
_cell.length_a   1.000
_cell.length_b   1.000
_cell.length_c   1.000
_cell.angle_alpha   90.00
_cell.angle_beta   90.00
_cell.angle_gamma   90.00
#
_symmetry.space_group_name_H-M   'P 1'
#
loop_
_entity.id
_entity.type
_entity.pdbx_description
1 polymer ?
#
loop_
_entity_poly.entity_id
_entity_poly.type
_entity_poly.pdbx_seq_one_letter_code
_entity_poly.pdbx_strand_id
1 'polypeptide(L)'
;MREMTKRKLDSSDLAYEEEAPDLRIFVAGRDEPFSAHRDLLKFYSLVIRALPHAAAEEVTTWDLRGVVLEDETQPVSAVVVKAWLDIIYSRTDVARPGSPPSSLQECVSLLKFADFAQTSVPLLREIASRFADDAGAFVEVILSIDSRPRLLLHDSSYAYLSHLGLCQASGMTGVECRTLAPAAAFDLPRFRAATSANFEAALYLAARLDLPPLIALLRNFIRAQLLPFPHERVLDLATIYSARVLNSLPRQVLLEGFLESSLVDMSAHVGLEGSVKCVFKSSLSASVFGRRVGDWTADGEISLKQVQGDGTVLRDKTDGMRLTPLLGGLAPEERQKMVTECMARAAAATAGSSKPGGSSAAART
;
A
#
# COMPACT_ATOMS: atom_id res chain seq x y z
N MET A 1 35.25 -25.04 -6.81
CA MET A 1 34.03 -24.27 -7.07
C MET A 1 33.05 -25.20 -7.76
N ARG A 2 31.90 -25.52 -7.13
CA ARG A 2 30.84 -26.30 -7.76
C ARG A 2 30.00 -25.33 -8.59
N GLU A 3 30.04 -25.47 -9.91
CA GLU A 3 29.11 -24.79 -10.81
C GLU A 3 27.69 -25.23 -10.48
N MET A 4 26.89 -24.31 -9.92
CA MET A 4 25.45 -24.48 -9.89
C MET A 4 24.93 -24.23 -11.30
N THR A 5 24.74 -25.31 -12.05
CA THR A 5 24.02 -25.30 -13.32
C THR A 5 22.60 -24.80 -13.03
N LYS A 6 22.33 -23.54 -13.41
CA LYS A 6 20.97 -23.00 -13.44
C LYS A 6 20.19 -23.86 -14.44
N ARG A 7 19.35 -24.77 -13.93
CA ARG A 7 18.33 -25.43 -14.76
C ARG A 7 17.40 -24.33 -15.28
N LYS A 8 17.55 -24.00 -16.57
CA LYS A 8 16.45 -23.41 -17.33
C LYS A 8 15.33 -24.45 -17.32
N LEU A 9 14.14 -24.08 -16.87
CA LEU A 9 12.94 -24.84 -17.23
C LEU A 9 12.79 -24.70 -18.75
N ASP A 10 12.91 -25.80 -19.48
CA ASP A 10 12.54 -25.85 -20.89
C ASP A 10 11.03 -25.66 -21.00
N SER A 11 10.59 -24.75 -21.88
CA SER A 11 9.18 -24.39 -22.01
C SER A 11 8.34 -25.48 -22.68
N SER A 12 8.93 -26.61 -23.09
CA SER A 12 8.23 -27.76 -23.64
C SER A 12 7.67 -28.70 -22.57
N ASP A 13 8.18 -28.64 -21.32
CA ASP A 13 7.72 -29.49 -20.20
C ASP A 13 6.52 -28.91 -19.43
N LEU A 14 6.01 -27.75 -19.84
CA LEU A 14 4.93 -27.02 -19.14
C LEU A 14 3.61 -26.99 -19.91
N ALA A 15 3.48 -27.78 -20.99
CA ALA A 15 2.23 -27.89 -21.74
C ALA A 15 1.20 -28.73 -20.96
N TYR A 16 0.65 -28.16 -19.88
CA TYR A 16 -0.47 -28.70 -19.10
C TYR A 16 -1.80 -28.72 -19.88
N GLU A 17 -1.78 -28.50 -21.20
CA GLU A 17 -2.98 -28.62 -22.04
C GLU A 17 -3.39 -30.09 -22.24
N GLU A 18 -2.47 -31.04 -22.06
CA GLU A 18 -2.73 -32.48 -22.27
C GLU A 18 -3.09 -33.24 -20.98
N GLU A 19 -2.76 -32.71 -19.79
CA GLU A 19 -3.08 -33.35 -18.51
C GLU A 19 -4.45 -32.93 -17.98
N ALA A 20 -5.22 -33.89 -17.47
CA ALA A 20 -6.52 -33.61 -16.87
C ALA A 20 -6.36 -32.94 -15.49
N PRO A 21 -7.16 -31.92 -15.15
CA PRO A 21 -7.15 -31.29 -13.82
C PRO A 21 -7.44 -32.29 -12.69
N ASP A 22 -6.53 -32.39 -11.73
CA ASP A 22 -6.53 -33.34 -10.61
C ASP A 22 -6.90 -32.69 -9.26
N LEU A 23 -7.15 -31.38 -9.24
CA LEU A 23 -7.60 -30.62 -8.07
C LEU A 23 -8.98 -29.98 -8.30
N ARG A 24 -9.87 -30.13 -7.33
CA ARG A 24 -11.19 -29.47 -7.28
C ARG A 24 -11.26 -28.52 -6.10
N ILE A 25 -11.47 -27.24 -6.40
CA ILE A 25 -11.54 -26.17 -5.39
C ILE A 25 -12.99 -25.72 -5.25
N PHE A 26 -13.60 -26.01 -4.11
CA PHE A 26 -14.97 -25.60 -3.80
C PHE A 26 -14.97 -24.23 -3.17
N VAL A 27 -15.82 -23.31 -3.63
CA VAL A 27 -15.86 -21.92 -3.16
C VAL A 27 -17.31 -21.53 -2.88
N ALA A 28 -17.52 -20.63 -1.92
CA ALA A 28 -18.86 -20.16 -1.58
C ALA A 28 -19.53 -19.46 -2.78
N GLY A 29 -20.84 -19.69 -2.94
CA GLY A 29 -21.65 -19.06 -3.99
C GLY A 29 -21.45 -19.63 -5.40
N ARG A 30 -20.77 -20.77 -5.54
CA ARG A 30 -20.58 -21.46 -6.82
C ARG A 30 -20.94 -22.94 -6.69
N ASP A 31 -21.78 -23.43 -7.59
CA ASP A 31 -22.24 -24.82 -7.60
C ASP A 31 -21.16 -25.78 -8.12
N GLU A 32 -20.42 -25.37 -9.15
CA GLU A 32 -19.34 -26.16 -9.73
C GLU A 32 -17.97 -25.76 -9.16
N PRO A 33 -17.11 -26.72 -8.74
CA PRO A 33 -15.77 -26.41 -8.26
C PRO A 33 -14.87 -25.87 -9.40
N PHE A 34 -13.87 -25.07 -9.04
CA PHE A 34 -12.78 -24.79 -9.96
C PHE A 34 -11.94 -26.05 -10.18
N SER A 35 -11.61 -26.33 -11.43
CA SER A 35 -10.68 -27.37 -11.83
C SER A 35 -9.28 -26.77 -11.95
N ALA A 36 -8.28 -27.39 -11.33
CA ALA A 36 -6.90 -26.94 -11.41
C ALA A 36 -5.91 -28.11 -11.40
N HIS A 37 -4.64 -27.82 -11.71
CA HIS A 37 -3.52 -28.76 -11.69
C HIS A 37 -2.78 -28.58 -10.37
N ARG A 38 -2.94 -29.54 -9.47
CA ARG A 38 -2.26 -29.55 -8.17
C ARG A 38 -0.75 -29.45 -8.34
N ASP A 39 -0.24 -30.12 -9.37
CA ASP A 39 1.18 -30.18 -9.68
C ASP A 39 1.77 -28.83 -10.11
N LEU A 40 0.98 -27.97 -10.75
CA LEU A 40 1.37 -26.59 -10.97
C LEU A 40 1.27 -25.77 -9.67
N LEU A 41 0.14 -25.87 -8.98
CA LEU A 41 -0.16 -24.99 -7.86
C LEU A 41 0.73 -25.26 -6.63
N LYS A 42 1.25 -26.48 -6.43
CA LYS A 42 2.17 -26.82 -5.33
C LYS A 42 3.50 -26.06 -5.37
N PHE A 43 3.89 -25.52 -6.54
CA PHE A 43 5.07 -24.66 -6.67
C PHE A 43 4.83 -23.26 -6.10
N TYR A 44 3.57 -22.83 -6.06
CA TYR A 44 3.19 -21.48 -5.68
C TYR A 44 2.48 -21.40 -4.33
N SER A 45 1.89 -22.49 -3.82
CA SER A 45 1.14 -22.52 -2.56
C SER A 45 1.63 -23.64 -1.64
N LEU A 46 2.05 -23.26 -0.41
CA LEU A 46 2.40 -24.24 0.62
C LEU A 46 1.18 -25.02 1.11
N VAL A 47 0.00 -24.39 1.14
CA VAL A 47 -1.26 -25.04 1.52
C VAL A 47 -1.60 -26.16 0.55
N ILE A 48 -1.55 -25.89 -0.75
CA ILE A 48 -1.84 -26.91 -1.77
C ILE A 48 -0.81 -28.03 -1.74
N ARG A 49 0.47 -27.70 -1.56
CA ARG A 49 1.53 -28.70 -1.39
C ARG A 49 1.29 -29.63 -0.20
N ALA A 50 0.65 -29.12 0.85
CA ALA A 50 0.32 -29.89 2.06
C ALA A 50 -1.01 -30.67 1.95
N LEU A 51 -1.80 -30.48 0.88
CA LEU A 51 -3.03 -31.25 0.69
C LEU A 51 -2.71 -32.74 0.56
N PRO A 52 -3.52 -33.62 1.17
CA PRO A 52 -3.35 -35.06 1.07
C PRO A 52 -3.37 -35.47 -0.40
N HIS A 53 -2.42 -36.32 -0.80
CA HIS A 53 -2.46 -36.94 -2.12
C HIS A 53 -3.61 -37.94 -2.09
N ALA A 54 -4.61 -37.68 -2.93
CA ALA A 54 -5.62 -38.67 -3.23
C ALA A 54 -4.96 -39.90 -3.87
N ALA A 55 -5.55 -41.09 -3.72
CA ALA A 55 -5.06 -42.29 -4.40
C ALA A 55 -5.06 -42.07 -5.93
N ALA A 56 -4.34 -42.90 -6.70
CA ALA A 56 -4.07 -42.67 -8.13
C ALA A 56 -5.30 -42.45 -9.05
N GLU A 57 -6.52 -42.68 -8.55
CA GLU A 57 -7.78 -42.47 -9.28
C GLU A 57 -8.72 -41.45 -8.60
N GLU A 58 -8.36 -40.91 -7.44
CA GLU A 58 -9.18 -39.95 -6.72
C GLU A 58 -8.73 -38.51 -6.96
N VAL A 59 -9.71 -37.60 -7.08
CA VAL A 59 -9.45 -36.18 -7.31
C VAL A 59 -9.19 -35.48 -5.99
N THR A 60 -8.10 -34.73 -5.89
CA THR A 60 -7.79 -33.98 -4.66
C THR A 60 -8.81 -32.86 -4.50
N THR A 61 -9.30 -32.64 -3.28
CA THR A 61 -10.29 -31.58 -3.00
C THR A 61 -9.72 -30.53 -2.05
N TRP A 62 -10.06 -29.27 -2.31
CA TRP A 62 -9.79 -28.14 -1.42
C TRP A 62 -11.07 -27.34 -1.21
N ASP A 63 -11.65 -27.42 -0.01
CA ASP A 63 -12.93 -26.77 0.31
C ASP A 63 -12.72 -25.41 0.99
N LEU A 64 -13.12 -24.33 0.30
CA LEU A 64 -13.04 -22.94 0.75
C LEU A 64 -14.41 -22.36 1.13
N ARG A 65 -15.51 -23.13 1.07
CA ARG A 65 -16.89 -22.60 1.24
C ARG A 65 -17.14 -21.95 2.60
N GLY A 66 -16.41 -22.35 3.63
CA GLY A 66 -16.49 -21.79 4.98
C GLY A 66 -15.32 -20.90 5.38
N VAL A 67 -14.37 -20.63 4.47
CA VAL A 67 -13.16 -19.86 4.81
C VAL A 67 -13.49 -18.38 4.78
N VAL A 68 -13.37 -17.73 5.94
CA VAL A 68 -13.48 -16.28 6.12
C VAL A 68 -12.09 -15.74 6.45
N LEU A 69 -11.64 -14.72 5.69
CA LEU A 69 -10.31 -14.13 5.87
C LEU A 69 -10.31 -13.10 7.00
N GLU A 70 -9.12 -12.73 7.48
CA GLU A 70 -8.94 -11.69 8.51
C GLU A 70 -9.65 -10.38 8.11
N ASP A 71 -10.36 -9.78 9.07
CA ASP A 71 -11.14 -8.55 8.90
C ASP A 71 -12.26 -8.63 7.83
N GLU A 72 -12.66 -9.83 7.39
CA GLU A 72 -13.80 -10.04 6.48
C GLU A 72 -15.03 -10.61 7.21
N THR A 73 -16.21 -10.35 6.65
CA THR A 73 -17.49 -10.89 7.18
C THR A 73 -18.10 -11.96 6.28
N GLN A 74 -17.59 -12.10 5.06
CA GLN A 74 -18.08 -13.03 4.05
C GLN A 74 -17.00 -14.07 3.72
N PRO A 75 -17.39 -15.29 3.30
CA PRO A 75 -16.43 -16.26 2.80
C PRO A 75 -15.66 -15.75 1.58
N VAL A 76 -14.50 -16.35 1.30
CA VAL A 76 -13.70 -16.03 0.11
C VAL A 76 -14.58 -16.17 -1.14
N SER A 77 -14.58 -15.11 -1.97
CA SER A 77 -15.37 -15.09 -3.19
C SER A 77 -14.72 -15.88 -4.33
N ALA A 78 -15.55 -16.44 -5.21
CA ALA A 78 -15.08 -17.11 -6.42
C ALA A 78 -14.25 -16.19 -7.33
N VAL A 79 -14.52 -14.87 -7.30
CA VAL A 79 -13.76 -13.86 -8.08
C VAL A 79 -12.31 -13.80 -7.62
N VAL A 80 -12.07 -13.78 -6.30
CA VAL A 80 -10.72 -13.72 -5.72
C VAL A 80 -9.94 -15.01 -6.01
N VAL A 81 -10.57 -16.18 -5.83
CA VAL A 81 -9.95 -17.47 -6.13
C VAL A 81 -9.59 -17.57 -7.62
N LYS A 82 -10.51 -17.15 -8.50
CA LYS A 82 -10.26 -17.14 -9.95
C LYS A 82 -9.10 -16.21 -10.30
N ALA A 83 -9.06 -14.98 -9.78
CA ALA A 83 -7.98 -14.04 -10.06
C ALA A 83 -6.62 -14.59 -9.61
N TRP A 84 -6.56 -15.24 -8.45
CA TRP A 84 -5.35 -15.90 -7.97
C TRP A 84 -4.90 -17.03 -8.90
N LEU A 85 -5.83 -17.89 -9.36
CA LEU A 85 -5.54 -18.93 -10.34
C LEU A 85 -5.05 -18.34 -11.66
N ASP A 86 -5.75 -17.35 -12.21
CA ASP A 86 -5.40 -16.71 -13.49
C ASP A 86 -3.97 -16.15 -13.47
N ILE A 87 -3.55 -15.53 -12.36
CA ILE A 87 -2.18 -15.02 -12.23
C ILE A 87 -1.16 -16.16 -12.22
N ILE A 88 -1.42 -17.26 -11.51
CA ILE A 88 -0.51 -18.41 -11.50
C ILE A 88 -0.41 -19.03 -12.89
N TYR A 89 -1.56 -19.30 -13.53
CA TYR A 89 -1.62 -19.90 -14.85
C TYR A 89 -1.02 -19.00 -15.93
N SER A 90 -1.09 -17.68 -15.79
CA SER A 90 -0.44 -16.74 -16.73
C SER A 90 1.08 -16.86 -16.78
N ARG A 91 1.70 -17.52 -15.79
CA ARG A 91 3.15 -17.79 -15.78
C ARG A 91 3.53 -19.01 -16.61
N THR A 92 2.59 -19.90 -16.86
CA THR A 92 2.80 -21.12 -17.65
C THR A 92 2.18 -21.02 -19.04
N ASP A 93 1.09 -20.27 -19.16
CA ASP A 93 0.32 -20.10 -20.40
C ASP A 93 0.27 -18.61 -20.77
N VAL A 94 1.05 -18.24 -21.79
CA VAL A 94 1.13 -16.87 -22.30
C VAL A 94 -0.20 -16.44 -22.95
N ALA A 95 -1.03 -17.38 -23.40
CA ALA A 95 -2.33 -17.09 -23.98
C ALA A 95 -3.41 -16.74 -22.92
N ARG A 96 -3.13 -16.99 -21.64
CA ARG A 96 -3.97 -16.57 -20.50
C ARG A 96 -3.38 -15.36 -19.81
N PRO A 97 -3.69 -14.13 -20.24
CA PRO A 97 -3.22 -12.94 -19.55
C PRO A 97 -3.84 -12.89 -18.14
N GLY A 98 -2.99 -13.00 -17.12
CA GLY A 98 -3.39 -12.76 -15.74
C GLY A 98 -3.61 -11.26 -15.56
N SER A 99 -4.87 -10.82 -15.56
CA SER A 99 -5.20 -9.42 -15.35
C SER A 99 -4.82 -9.01 -13.92
N PRO A 100 -4.03 -7.94 -13.74
CA PRO A 100 -3.79 -7.42 -12.41
C PRO A 100 -5.10 -6.92 -11.77
N PRO A 101 -5.17 -6.87 -10.43
CA PRO A 101 -6.28 -6.20 -9.76
C PRO A 101 -6.35 -4.74 -10.24
N SER A 102 -7.55 -4.22 -10.44
CA SER A 102 -7.76 -2.85 -10.95
C SER A 102 -7.97 -1.84 -9.83
N SER A 103 -8.50 -2.30 -8.70
CA SER A 103 -8.73 -1.49 -7.51
C SER A 103 -7.90 -1.95 -6.31
N LEU A 104 -7.69 -1.04 -5.36
CA LEU A 104 -7.03 -1.32 -4.10
C LEU A 104 -7.77 -2.41 -3.31
N GLN A 105 -9.10 -2.41 -3.35
CA GLN A 105 -9.92 -3.42 -2.69
C GLN A 105 -9.72 -4.81 -3.29
N GLU A 106 -9.68 -4.92 -4.62
CA GLU A 106 -9.37 -6.16 -5.32
C GLU A 106 -7.96 -6.64 -4.98
N CYS A 107 -6.98 -5.74 -5.01
CA CYS A 107 -5.59 -6.04 -4.67
C CYS A 107 -5.46 -6.56 -3.23
N VAL A 108 -6.06 -5.87 -2.26
CA VAL A 108 -6.06 -6.28 -0.85
C VAL A 108 -6.74 -7.64 -0.66
N SER A 109 -7.92 -7.85 -1.27
CA SER A 109 -8.65 -9.11 -1.19
C SER A 109 -7.83 -10.28 -1.76
N LEU A 110 -7.21 -10.06 -2.92
CA LEU A 110 -6.32 -11.03 -3.56
C LEU A 110 -5.09 -11.33 -2.71
N LEU A 111 -4.44 -10.31 -2.13
CA LEU A 111 -3.28 -10.49 -1.27
C LEU A 111 -3.62 -11.21 0.04
N LYS A 112 -4.76 -10.91 0.66
CA LYS A 112 -5.26 -11.66 1.84
C LYS A 112 -5.47 -13.13 1.51
N PHE A 113 -6.10 -13.43 0.38
CA PHE A 113 -6.30 -14.82 -0.04
C PHE A 113 -4.98 -15.50 -0.40
N ALA A 114 -4.08 -14.81 -1.09
CA ALA A 114 -2.77 -15.33 -1.44
C ALA A 114 -1.93 -15.63 -0.19
N ASP A 115 -1.97 -14.78 0.82
CA ASP A 115 -1.36 -15.02 2.13
C ASP A 115 -1.97 -16.23 2.85
N PHE A 116 -3.30 -16.34 2.88
CA PHE A 116 -4.00 -17.53 3.40
C PHE A 116 -3.57 -18.81 2.69
N ALA A 117 -3.46 -18.77 1.36
CA ALA A 117 -2.97 -19.89 0.55
C ALA A 117 -1.45 -20.13 0.70
N GLN A 118 -0.77 -19.33 1.53
CA GLN A 118 0.69 -19.31 1.70
C GLN A 118 1.40 -19.27 0.35
N THR A 119 0.98 -18.29 -0.45
CA THR A 119 1.50 -18.04 -1.78
C THR A 119 2.98 -17.63 -1.68
N SER A 120 3.78 -18.09 -2.64
CA SER A 120 5.21 -17.78 -2.65
C SER A 120 5.47 -16.28 -2.68
N VAL A 121 6.47 -15.84 -1.90
CA VAL A 121 6.86 -14.42 -1.81
C VAL A 121 7.11 -13.77 -3.18
N PRO A 122 7.78 -14.43 -4.16
CA PRO A 122 7.95 -13.85 -5.48
C PRO A 122 6.62 -13.52 -6.18
N LEU A 123 5.60 -14.37 -6.03
CA LEU A 123 4.31 -14.17 -6.64
C LEU A 123 3.50 -13.06 -5.92
N LEU A 124 3.57 -12.99 -4.58
CA LEU A 124 2.99 -11.88 -3.82
C LEU A 124 3.57 -10.52 -4.25
N ARG A 125 4.90 -10.45 -4.40
CA ARG A 125 5.59 -9.24 -4.88
C ARG A 125 5.19 -8.89 -6.30
N GLU A 126 5.03 -9.89 -7.17
CA GLU A 126 4.57 -9.67 -8.54
C GLU A 126 3.15 -9.10 -8.60
N ILE A 127 2.21 -9.62 -7.80
CA ILE A 127 0.86 -9.07 -7.68
C ILE A 127 0.92 -7.60 -7.25
N ALA A 128 1.70 -7.31 -6.20
CA ALA A 128 1.88 -5.96 -5.69
C ALA A 128 2.53 -5.02 -6.70
N SER A 129 3.55 -5.46 -7.42
CA SER A 129 4.21 -4.69 -8.47
C SER A 129 3.28 -4.41 -9.63
N ARG A 130 2.58 -5.42 -10.17
CA ARG A 130 1.67 -5.20 -11.30
C ARG A 130 0.56 -4.20 -10.96
N PHE A 131 0.05 -4.21 -9.73
CA PHE A 131 -0.91 -3.19 -9.27
C PHE A 131 -0.25 -1.82 -9.10
N ALA A 132 0.94 -1.76 -8.50
CA ALA A 132 1.64 -0.50 -8.25
C ALA A 132 2.21 0.17 -9.50
N ASP A 133 2.38 -0.58 -10.59
CA ASP A 133 2.82 -0.07 -11.89
C ASP A 133 1.64 0.31 -12.80
N ASP A 134 0.40 -0.05 -12.42
CA ASP A 134 -0.79 0.32 -13.18
C ASP A 134 -1.18 1.78 -12.92
N ALA A 135 -0.95 2.64 -13.91
CA ALA A 135 -1.35 4.05 -13.86
C ALA A 135 -2.86 4.25 -13.65
N GLY A 136 -3.68 3.24 -13.97
CA GLY A 136 -5.12 3.20 -13.72
C GLY A 136 -5.51 2.75 -12.32
N ALA A 137 -4.56 2.33 -11.48
CA ALA A 137 -4.84 1.83 -10.13
C ALA A 137 -5.61 2.87 -9.30
N PHE A 138 -6.72 2.44 -8.70
CA PHE A 138 -7.61 3.32 -7.97
C PHE A 138 -8.09 2.71 -6.65
N VAL A 139 -8.60 3.56 -5.76
CA VAL A 139 -9.40 3.17 -4.60
C VAL A 139 -10.83 3.65 -4.79
N GLU A 140 -11.81 2.74 -4.67
CA GLU A 140 -13.22 3.10 -4.67
C GLU A 140 -13.69 3.37 -3.24
N VAL A 141 -14.29 4.52 -2.97
CA VAL A 141 -14.77 4.87 -1.62
C VAL A 141 -16.29 4.80 -1.61
N ILE A 142 -16.84 3.83 -0.88
CA ILE A 142 -18.29 3.59 -0.83
C ILE A 142 -18.90 4.53 0.21
N LEU A 143 -19.59 5.58 -0.26
CA LEU A 143 -20.31 6.52 0.60
C LEU A 143 -21.78 6.17 0.73
N SER A 144 -22.40 5.77 -0.39
CA SER A 144 -23.79 5.32 -0.45
C SER A 144 -23.95 4.36 -1.62
N ILE A 145 -25.18 3.90 -1.86
CA ILE A 145 -25.51 3.05 -3.02
C ILE A 145 -25.14 3.77 -4.33
N ASP A 146 -25.40 5.08 -4.39
CA ASP A 146 -25.28 5.89 -5.61
C ASP A 146 -23.97 6.72 -5.67
N SER A 147 -23.17 6.74 -4.60
CA SER A 147 -21.96 7.55 -4.51
C SER A 147 -20.74 6.69 -4.21
N ARG A 148 -19.94 6.47 -5.26
CA ARG A 148 -18.72 5.68 -5.25
C ARG A 148 -17.56 6.40 -5.97
N PRO A 149 -17.08 7.51 -5.42
CA PRO A 149 -15.91 8.19 -5.98
C PRO A 149 -14.71 7.24 -6.10
N ARG A 150 -14.04 7.32 -7.25
CA ARG A 150 -12.81 6.58 -7.54
C ARG A 150 -11.63 7.53 -7.48
N LEU A 151 -10.67 7.24 -6.60
CA LEU A 151 -9.44 8.02 -6.45
C LEU A 151 -8.30 7.26 -7.11
N LEU A 152 -7.73 7.83 -8.16
CA LEU A 152 -6.51 7.33 -8.79
C LEU A 152 -5.35 7.44 -7.80
N LEU A 153 -4.56 6.37 -7.69
CA LEU A 153 -3.44 6.31 -6.77
C LEU A 153 -2.18 7.02 -7.32
N HIS A 154 -2.11 7.17 -8.64
CA HIS A 154 -1.03 7.85 -9.33
C HIS A 154 -1.38 9.29 -9.70
N ASP A 155 -0.40 10.18 -9.55
CA ASP A 155 -0.36 11.53 -10.14
C ASP A 155 -1.62 12.38 -9.92
N SER A 156 -2.32 12.14 -8.80
CA SER A 156 -3.58 12.81 -8.46
C SER A 156 -3.56 13.33 -7.03
N SER A 157 -4.07 14.54 -6.84
CA SER A 157 -4.40 15.08 -5.52
C SER A 157 -5.89 15.35 -5.42
N TYR A 158 -6.41 15.24 -4.21
CA TYR A 158 -7.82 15.34 -3.92
C TYR A 158 -8.02 16.36 -2.80
N ALA A 159 -8.96 17.26 -3.01
CA ALA A 159 -9.32 18.27 -2.04
C ALA A 159 -10.83 18.42 -1.97
N TYR A 160 -11.34 18.74 -0.78
CA TYR A 160 -12.74 19.11 -0.62
C TYR A 160 -12.88 20.63 -0.60
N LEU A 161 -13.67 21.13 -1.55
CA LEU A 161 -14.01 22.54 -1.69
C LEU A 161 -15.45 22.73 -1.22
N SER A 162 -15.69 23.57 -0.21
CA SER A 162 -17.05 23.78 0.34
C SER A 162 -18.12 24.16 -0.70
N HIS A 163 -17.71 24.78 -1.81
CA HIS A 163 -18.60 25.21 -2.90
C HIS A 163 -18.63 24.28 -4.12
N LEU A 164 -17.63 23.40 -4.30
CA LEU A 164 -17.55 22.49 -5.47
C LEU A 164 -17.69 21.01 -5.10
N GLY A 165 -17.39 20.64 -3.85
CA GLY A 165 -17.37 19.29 -3.33
C GLY A 165 -16.00 18.63 -3.43
N LEU A 166 -15.96 17.32 -3.62
CA LEU A 166 -14.73 16.57 -3.83
C LEU A 166 -14.20 16.84 -5.22
N CYS A 167 -12.97 17.33 -5.30
CA CYS A 167 -12.29 17.62 -6.56
C CYS A 167 -11.01 16.79 -6.69
N GLN A 168 -10.70 16.42 -7.93
CA GLN A 168 -9.44 15.84 -8.35
C GLN A 168 -8.64 16.90 -9.09
N ALA A 169 -7.38 17.07 -8.70
CA ALA A 169 -6.38 17.80 -9.47
C ALA A 169 -5.41 16.80 -10.11
N SER A 170 -5.28 16.88 -11.43
CA SER A 170 -4.38 16.04 -12.25
C SER A 170 -3.56 16.87 -13.23
N GLY A 171 -2.36 16.42 -13.56
CA GLY A 171 -1.60 16.91 -14.73
C GLY A 171 -0.59 18.02 -14.45
N MET A 172 0.38 18.15 -15.37
CA MET A 172 1.70 18.80 -15.24
C MET A 172 1.76 20.33 -15.45
N THR A 173 0.69 20.98 -15.92
CA THR A 173 0.70 22.41 -16.26
C THR A 173 -0.74 22.93 -16.32
N GLY A 174 -1.11 23.80 -15.37
CA GLY A 174 -2.50 24.24 -15.18
C GLY A 174 -3.30 23.18 -14.42
N VAL A 175 -3.68 23.49 -13.19
CA VAL A 175 -4.44 22.57 -12.33
C VAL A 175 -5.84 22.43 -12.93
N GLU A 176 -6.05 21.45 -13.79
CA GLU A 176 -7.40 21.03 -14.16
C GLU A 176 -8.04 20.38 -12.93
N CYS A 177 -8.98 21.11 -12.34
CA CYS A 177 -9.72 20.70 -11.17
C CYS A 177 -11.05 20.08 -11.64
N ARG A 178 -11.18 18.75 -11.53
CA ARG A 178 -12.39 18.02 -11.89
C ARG A 178 -13.22 17.72 -10.65
N THR A 179 -14.46 18.17 -10.59
CA THR A 179 -15.40 17.74 -9.54
C THR A 179 -15.77 16.28 -9.72
N LEU A 180 -15.49 15.46 -8.70
CA LEU A 180 -15.88 14.05 -8.62
C LEU A 180 -17.22 13.85 -7.93
N ALA A 181 -17.52 14.67 -6.93
CA ALA A 181 -18.80 14.64 -6.23
C ALA A 181 -19.17 16.05 -5.75
N PRO A 182 -20.39 16.53 -5.99
CA PRO A 182 -20.81 17.88 -5.62
C PRO A 182 -20.99 18.03 -4.09
N ALA A 183 -20.69 19.21 -3.55
CA ALA A 183 -20.74 19.48 -2.10
C ALA A 183 -22.10 19.14 -1.46
N ALA A 184 -23.21 19.43 -2.16
CA ALA A 184 -24.56 19.20 -1.66
C ALA A 184 -24.87 17.73 -1.36
N ALA A 185 -24.13 16.78 -1.94
CA ALA A 185 -24.33 15.35 -1.78
C ALA A 185 -23.12 14.63 -1.15
N PHE A 186 -22.14 15.39 -0.64
CA PHE A 186 -20.86 14.83 -0.19
C PHE A 186 -20.69 14.88 1.33
N ASP A 187 -20.69 13.70 1.94
CA ASP A 187 -20.38 13.53 3.37
C ASP A 187 -18.87 13.39 3.56
N LEU A 188 -18.19 14.52 3.76
CA LEU A 188 -16.74 14.56 3.94
C LEU A 188 -16.25 13.77 5.16
N PRO A 189 -16.85 13.87 6.38
CA PRO A 189 -16.44 13.05 7.51
C PRO A 189 -16.49 11.54 7.21
N ARG A 190 -17.59 11.06 6.62
CA ARG A 190 -17.71 9.64 6.24
C ARG A 190 -16.72 9.24 5.17
N PHE A 191 -16.50 10.10 4.17
CA PHE A 191 -15.51 9.88 3.13
C PHE A 191 -14.10 9.79 3.70
N ARG A 192 -13.72 10.73 4.56
CA ARG A 192 -12.41 10.76 5.22
C ARG A 192 -12.20 9.49 6.04
N ALA A 193 -13.19 9.07 6.82
CA ALA A 193 -13.12 7.85 7.62
C ALA A 193 -12.97 6.60 6.74
N ALA A 194 -13.83 6.43 5.73
CA ALA A 194 -13.79 5.26 4.85
C ALA A 194 -12.50 5.19 4.02
N THR A 195 -12.05 6.32 3.47
CA THR A 195 -10.79 6.38 2.72
C THR A 195 -9.61 6.04 3.61
N SER A 196 -9.54 6.64 4.80
CA SER A 196 -8.44 6.40 5.74
C SER A 196 -8.39 4.95 6.21
N ALA A 197 -9.54 4.32 6.48
CA ALA A 197 -9.62 2.91 6.82
C ALA A 197 -9.12 1.99 5.70
N ASN A 198 -9.46 2.29 4.43
CA ASN A 198 -8.97 1.52 3.29
C ASN A 198 -7.44 1.61 3.17
N PHE A 199 -6.86 2.80 3.33
CA PHE A 199 -5.40 3.00 3.27
C PHE A 199 -4.69 2.36 4.47
N GLU A 200 -5.25 2.46 5.67
CA GLU A 200 -4.73 1.81 6.87
C GLU A 200 -4.64 0.29 6.67
N ALA A 201 -5.73 -0.35 6.25
CA ALA A 201 -5.79 -1.79 6.06
C ALA A 201 -4.83 -2.26 4.96
N ALA A 202 -4.78 -1.54 3.84
CA ALA A 202 -3.87 -1.85 2.73
C ALA A 202 -2.40 -1.70 3.15
N LEU A 203 -2.06 -0.62 3.88
CA LEU A 203 -0.69 -0.35 4.31
C LEU A 203 -0.25 -1.37 5.37
N TYR A 204 -1.13 -1.75 6.30
CA TYR A 204 -0.87 -2.81 7.27
C TYR A 204 -0.57 -4.14 6.58
N LEU A 205 -1.41 -4.56 5.63
CA LEU A 205 -1.21 -5.80 4.87
C LEU A 205 0.09 -5.77 4.06
N ALA A 206 0.33 -4.69 3.33
CA ALA A 206 1.54 -4.52 2.53
C ALA A 206 2.82 -4.57 3.39
N ALA A 207 2.78 -3.96 4.57
CA ALA A 207 3.87 -3.96 5.53
C ALA A 207 4.10 -5.36 6.11
N ARG A 208 3.04 -6.04 6.58
CA ARG A 208 3.11 -7.39 7.14
C ARG A 208 3.66 -8.41 6.14
N LEU A 209 3.32 -8.27 4.85
CA LEU A 209 3.76 -9.15 3.77
C LEU A 209 5.09 -8.73 3.12
N ASP A 210 5.75 -7.68 3.60
CA ASP A 210 6.97 -7.12 3.00
C ASP A 210 6.82 -6.88 1.48
N LEU A 211 5.86 -6.01 1.13
CA LEU A 211 5.54 -5.63 -0.25
C LEU A 211 5.97 -4.17 -0.55
N PRO A 212 7.28 -3.88 -0.72
CA PRO A 212 7.78 -2.53 -0.99
C PRO A 212 7.06 -1.76 -2.12
N PRO A 213 6.70 -2.36 -3.27
CA PRO A 213 6.02 -1.63 -4.35
C PRO A 213 4.69 -1.03 -3.89
N LEU A 214 3.88 -1.82 -3.18
CA LEU A 214 2.58 -1.38 -2.67
C LEU A 214 2.75 -0.36 -1.54
N ILE A 215 3.71 -0.56 -0.63
CA ILE A 215 4.03 0.43 0.42
C ILE A 215 4.41 1.78 -0.21
N ALA A 216 5.25 1.76 -1.25
CA ALA A 216 5.69 2.96 -1.95
C ALA A 216 4.51 3.68 -2.63
N LEU A 217 3.65 2.95 -3.35
CA LEU A 217 2.45 3.50 -3.97
C LEU A 217 1.56 4.20 -2.96
N LEU A 218 1.18 3.50 -1.88
CA LEU A 218 0.26 4.03 -0.86
C LEU A 218 0.85 5.25 -0.17
N ARG A 219 2.15 5.23 0.19
CA ARG A 219 2.83 6.38 0.79
C ARG A 219 2.90 7.57 -0.16
N ASN A 220 3.18 7.35 -1.44
CA ASN A 220 3.25 8.41 -2.44
C ASN A 220 1.88 9.07 -2.62
N PHE A 221 0.80 8.28 -2.66
CA PHE A 221 -0.56 8.82 -2.66
C PHE A 221 -0.84 9.65 -1.40
N ILE A 222 -0.55 9.12 -0.21
CA ILE A 222 -0.77 9.83 1.06
C ILE A 222 -0.01 11.16 1.07
N ARG A 223 1.26 11.16 0.65
CA ARG A 223 2.09 12.37 0.53
C ARG A 223 1.53 13.39 -0.46
N ALA A 224 1.00 12.93 -1.61
CA ALA A 224 0.35 13.80 -2.57
C ALA A 224 -0.85 14.56 -1.98
N GLN A 225 -1.54 13.96 -1.00
CA GLN A 225 -2.66 14.62 -0.29
C GLN A 225 -2.20 15.59 0.81
N LEU A 226 -0.89 15.68 1.10
CA LEU A 226 -0.33 16.64 2.07
C LEU A 226 -0.02 18.00 1.44
N LEU A 227 -0.10 18.13 0.11
CA LEU A 227 0.14 19.40 -0.56
C LEU A 227 -0.85 20.45 -0.04
N PRO A 228 -0.37 21.66 0.32
CA PRO A 228 -1.21 22.69 0.91
C PRO A 228 -2.14 23.29 -0.14
N PHE A 229 -3.27 22.64 -0.37
CA PHE A 229 -4.44 23.32 -0.88
C PHE A 229 -5.08 24.10 0.28
N PRO A 230 -5.67 25.29 0.05
CA PRO A 230 -6.32 26.09 1.09
C PRO A 230 -7.64 25.46 1.62
N HIS A 231 -7.72 24.13 1.66
CA HIS A 231 -8.95 23.35 1.68
C HIS A 231 -8.85 22.15 2.61
N GLU A 232 -10.00 21.57 2.94
CA GLU A 232 -10.06 20.47 3.90
C GLU A 232 -9.42 19.19 3.34
N ARG A 233 -8.59 18.55 4.19
CA ARG A 233 -7.94 17.29 3.87
C ARG A 233 -8.97 16.17 3.72
N VAL A 234 -8.74 15.33 2.72
CA VAL A 234 -9.56 14.14 2.47
C VAL A 234 -9.11 12.90 3.23
N LEU A 235 -7.91 12.93 3.83
CA LEU A 235 -7.34 11.84 4.62
C LEU A 235 -7.16 12.24 6.08
N ASP A 236 -7.32 11.27 6.98
CA ASP A 236 -6.91 11.34 8.37
C ASP A 236 -5.66 10.48 8.59
N LEU A 237 -4.52 11.15 8.75
CA LEU A 237 -3.21 10.49 8.91
C LEU A 237 -3.10 9.69 10.20
N ALA A 238 -3.77 10.13 11.27
CA ALA A 238 -3.72 9.42 12.55
C ALA A 238 -4.41 8.05 12.44
N THR A 239 -5.50 7.99 11.68
CA THR A 239 -6.15 6.72 11.34
C THR A 239 -5.27 5.87 10.43
N ILE A 240 -4.68 6.43 9.37
CA ILE A 240 -3.85 5.66 8.40
C ILE A 240 -2.59 5.08 9.05
N TYR A 241 -1.87 5.86 9.85
CA TYR A 241 -0.66 5.43 10.55
C TYR A 241 -0.99 4.93 11.95
N SER A 242 -1.91 3.96 12.01
CA SER A 242 -2.29 3.29 13.25
C SER A 242 -1.10 2.58 13.91
N ALA A 243 -1.24 2.21 15.18
CA ALA A 243 -0.20 1.45 15.88
C ALA A 243 0.17 0.13 15.18
N ARG A 244 -0.81 -0.58 14.59
CA ARG A 244 -0.53 -1.83 13.86
C ARG A 244 0.27 -1.58 12.58
N VAL A 245 -0.06 -0.53 11.84
CA VAL A 245 0.70 -0.13 10.65
C VAL A 245 2.14 0.21 11.03
N LEU A 246 2.33 1.08 12.03
CA LEU A 246 3.66 1.52 12.45
C LEU A 246 4.54 0.37 12.95
N ASN A 247 3.95 -0.60 13.65
CA ASN A 247 4.68 -1.78 14.12
C ASN A 247 5.05 -2.76 13.00
N SER A 248 4.28 -2.79 11.90
CA SER A 248 4.54 -3.68 10.77
C SER A 248 5.43 -3.06 9.69
N LEU A 249 5.52 -1.72 9.62
CA LEU A 249 6.29 -1.04 8.59
C LEU A 249 7.79 -1.39 8.65
N PRO A 250 8.45 -1.58 7.49
CA PRO A 250 9.89 -1.77 7.44
C PRO A 250 10.63 -0.61 8.11
N ARG A 251 11.68 -0.92 8.86
CA ARG A 251 12.47 0.09 9.60
C ARG A 251 12.96 1.22 8.70
N GLN A 252 13.35 0.92 7.46
CA GLN A 252 13.81 1.90 6.48
C GLN A 252 12.70 2.92 6.17
N VAL A 253 11.47 2.45 6.01
CA VAL A 253 10.29 3.30 5.74
C VAL A 253 9.99 4.21 6.93
N LEU A 254 10.08 3.69 8.15
CA LEU A 254 9.92 4.48 9.38
C LEU A 254 11.03 5.53 9.52
N LEU A 255 12.29 5.18 9.22
CA LEU A 255 13.42 6.10 9.25
C LEU A 255 13.28 7.19 8.18
N GLU A 256 12.86 6.85 6.96
CA GLU A 256 12.54 7.84 5.94
C GLU A 256 11.44 8.79 6.40
N GLY A 257 10.35 8.25 6.96
CA GLY A 257 9.26 9.07 7.51
C GLY A 257 9.73 9.98 8.63
N PHE A 258 10.57 9.48 9.54
CA PHE A 258 11.17 10.27 10.62
C PHE A 258 12.12 11.34 10.10
N LEU A 259 12.96 11.03 9.11
CA LEU A 259 13.87 12.01 8.50
C LEU A 259 13.08 13.08 7.75
N GLU A 260 12.06 12.69 6.99
CA GLU A 260 11.17 13.64 6.31
C GLU A 260 10.43 14.52 7.30
N SER A 261 9.87 13.94 8.37
CA SER A 261 9.23 14.72 9.42
C SER A 261 10.26 15.64 10.09
N SER A 262 11.45 15.15 10.43
CA SER A 262 12.47 15.97 11.11
C SER A 262 13.00 17.11 10.24
N LEU A 263 13.08 16.94 8.92
CA LEU A 263 13.48 17.99 7.97
C LEU A 263 12.38 19.03 7.77
N VAL A 264 11.12 18.65 7.96
CA VAL A 264 9.94 19.53 7.77
C VAL A 264 9.44 20.14 9.09
N ASP A 265 9.72 19.49 10.22
CA ASP A 265 9.22 19.75 11.58
C ASP A 265 10.35 20.25 12.51
N MET A 266 11.33 20.99 11.99
CA MET A 266 12.33 21.66 12.83
C MET A 266 11.70 22.80 13.64
N SER A 267 11.02 22.47 14.73
CA SER A 267 10.76 23.40 15.81
C SER A 267 12.00 23.43 16.73
N ALA A 268 12.77 24.52 16.64
CA ALA A 268 13.61 25.12 17.69
C ALA A 268 14.92 25.67 17.11
N HIS A 269 14.96 27.00 16.97
CA HIS A 269 16.16 27.84 17.04
C HIS A 269 17.20 27.81 15.92
N VAL A 270 17.00 27.06 14.84
CA VAL A 270 17.83 27.21 13.65
C VAL A 270 17.09 28.07 12.62
N GLY A 271 17.45 29.36 12.56
CA GLY A 271 17.16 30.17 11.39
C GLY A 271 17.98 29.61 10.22
N LEU A 272 17.37 28.79 9.36
CA LEU A 272 17.96 28.42 8.08
C LEU A 272 17.80 29.59 7.13
N GLU A 273 18.75 30.52 7.16
CA GLU A 273 19.02 31.41 6.02
C GLU A 273 19.94 30.66 5.05
N GLY A 274 19.38 30.23 3.92
CA GLY A 274 20.13 29.56 2.88
C GLY A 274 19.28 29.30 1.64
N SER A 275 19.91 29.32 0.47
CA SER A 275 19.30 28.86 -0.77
C SER A 275 19.21 27.34 -0.75
N VAL A 276 18.04 26.79 -0.41
CA VAL A 276 17.80 25.34 -0.48
C VAL A 276 17.46 24.97 -1.91
N LYS A 277 18.18 23.98 -2.45
CA LYS A 277 17.84 23.37 -3.74
C LYS A 277 16.64 22.44 -3.55
N CYS A 278 15.44 22.92 -3.88
CA CYS A 278 14.26 22.07 -4.00
C CYS A 278 14.26 21.35 -5.35
N VAL A 279 14.00 20.05 -5.35
CA VAL A 279 13.85 19.23 -6.56
C VAL A 279 12.50 18.54 -6.49
N PHE A 280 11.66 18.73 -7.51
CA PHE A 280 10.38 18.04 -7.60
C PHE A 280 10.59 16.58 -7.99
N LYS A 281 10.24 15.66 -7.10
CA LYS A 281 10.40 14.20 -7.32
C LYS A 281 9.18 13.52 -7.95
N SER A 282 8.02 14.18 -7.96
CA SER A 282 6.78 13.67 -8.57
C SER A 282 6.24 14.67 -9.58
N SER A 283 5.63 14.18 -10.66
CA SER A 283 4.95 14.96 -11.70
C SER A 283 3.89 15.90 -11.11
N LEU A 284 3.08 15.41 -10.17
CA LEU A 284 2.04 16.17 -9.49
C LEU A 284 2.61 17.33 -8.65
N SER A 285 3.61 17.07 -7.82
CA SER A 285 4.25 18.17 -7.07
C SER A 285 4.81 19.22 -8.03
N ALA A 286 5.51 18.80 -9.10
CA ALA A 286 6.04 19.74 -10.08
C ALA A 286 4.92 20.58 -10.73
N SER A 287 3.78 19.96 -11.02
CA SER A 287 2.67 20.59 -11.71
C SER A 287 1.93 21.67 -10.94
N VAL A 288 1.74 21.45 -9.64
CA VAL A 288 1.14 22.42 -8.74
C VAL A 288 1.94 23.73 -8.76
N PHE A 289 3.24 23.64 -9.05
CA PHE A 289 4.14 24.78 -9.18
C PHE A 289 4.45 25.20 -10.63
N GLY A 290 3.79 24.61 -11.63
CA GLY A 290 4.05 24.88 -13.05
C GLY A 290 5.48 24.50 -13.49
N ARG A 291 6.08 23.48 -12.87
CA ARG A 291 7.44 22.98 -13.12
C ARG A 291 7.42 21.53 -13.64
N ARG A 292 8.57 21.01 -14.07
CA ARG A 292 8.78 19.60 -14.45
C ARG A 292 9.48 18.82 -13.34
N VAL A 293 9.33 17.50 -13.36
CA VAL A 293 10.09 16.60 -12.48
C VAL A 293 11.59 16.80 -12.73
N GLY A 294 12.37 16.95 -11.66
CA GLY A 294 13.79 17.26 -11.76
C GLY A 294 14.12 18.74 -11.99
N ASP A 295 13.13 19.60 -12.30
CA ASP A 295 13.35 21.04 -12.31
C ASP A 295 13.70 21.52 -10.90
N TRP A 296 14.66 22.42 -10.84
CA TRP A 296 15.01 23.16 -9.63
C TRP A 296 14.35 24.55 -9.65
N THR A 297 14.08 25.10 -8.48
CA THR A 297 13.81 26.52 -8.35
C THR A 297 15.12 27.29 -8.59
N ALA A 298 15.29 27.86 -9.78
CA ALA A 298 16.45 28.71 -10.11
C ALA A 298 16.43 29.96 -9.22
N ASP A 299 17.48 30.14 -8.41
CA ASP A 299 17.80 31.36 -7.65
C ASP A 299 16.68 31.99 -6.80
N GLY A 300 15.65 31.19 -6.50
CA GLY A 300 14.64 31.52 -5.51
C GLY A 300 15.26 31.40 -4.13
N GLU A 301 15.59 32.53 -3.53
CA GLU A 301 15.90 32.62 -2.11
C GLU A 301 14.65 32.20 -1.33
N ILE A 302 14.55 30.91 -1.01
CA ILE A 302 13.51 30.37 -0.15
C ILE A 302 13.81 30.87 1.26
N SER A 303 13.27 32.03 1.62
CA SER A 303 13.39 32.54 2.98
C SER A 303 12.45 31.74 3.89
N LEU A 304 12.99 30.85 4.71
CA LEU A 304 12.26 30.20 5.77
C LEU A 304 12.04 31.21 6.90
N LYS A 305 10.97 32.02 6.81
CA LYS A 305 10.59 32.90 7.92
C LYS A 305 9.68 32.12 8.86
N GLN A 306 10.18 31.86 10.06
CA GLN A 306 9.37 31.38 11.17
C GLN A 306 8.27 32.41 11.43
N VAL A 307 7.03 32.08 11.11
CA VAL A 307 5.90 32.91 11.52
C VAL A 307 5.64 32.54 12.97
N GLN A 308 5.54 33.54 13.86
CA GLN A 308 5.12 33.30 15.24
C GLN A 308 3.77 32.57 15.21
N GLY A 309 3.76 31.32 15.67
CA GLY A 309 2.62 30.40 15.53
C GLY A 309 2.78 29.42 14.35
N ASP A 310 3.27 28.22 14.67
CA ASP A 310 3.02 26.93 14.01
C ASP A 310 3.21 26.78 12.49
N GLY A 311 3.98 27.64 11.80
CA GLY A 311 4.18 27.52 10.36
C GLY A 311 5.51 28.00 9.80
N THR A 312 6.01 27.29 8.78
CA THR A 312 7.22 27.62 8.01
C THR A 312 6.86 28.12 6.62
N VAL A 313 6.82 29.43 6.36
CA VAL A 313 6.37 29.90 5.03
C VAL A 313 7.47 29.70 3.97
N LEU A 314 7.19 28.94 2.91
CA LEU A 314 8.00 28.97 1.68
C LEU A 314 7.49 30.12 0.80
N ARG A 315 8.38 31.02 0.36
CA ARG A 315 8.07 32.06 -0.63
C ARG A 315 8.92 31.82 -1.88
N ASP A 316 8.26 31.66 -3.02
CA ASP A 316 8.87 31.89 -4.32
C ASP A 316 8.74 33.39 -4.66
N LYS A 317 9.83 34.00 -5.17
CA LYS A 317 9.89 35.41 -5.59
C LYS A 317 9.01 35.70 -6.81
N THR A 318 8.63 34.67 -7.59
CA THR A 318 7.95 34.88 -8.87
C THR A 318 6.42 34.99 -8.81
N ASP A 319 5.76 34.43 -7.79
CA ASP A 319 4.28 34.50 -7.70
C ASP A 319 3.70 34.53 -6.27
N GLY A 320 4.54 34.72 -5.24
CA GLY A 320 4.06 34.98 -3.88
C GLY A 320 3.10 33.91 -3.34
N MET A 321 3.28 32.65 -3.72
CA MET A 321 2.46 31.57 -3.18
C MET A 321 2.88 31.31 -1.73
N ARG A 322 1.97 31.54 -0.77
CA ARG A 322 2.20 31.19 0.63
C ARG A 322 1.97 29.69 0.80
N LEU A 323 3.04 28.91 0.77
CA LEU A 323 2.96 27.54 1.29
C LEU A 323 2.98 27.65 2.80
N THR A 324 1.85 27.31 3.43
CA THR A 324 1.83 27.02 4.87
C THR A 324 2.05 25.52 4.98
N PRO A 325 3.24 25.01 5.30
CA PRO A 325 3.37 23.67 5.79
C PRO A 325 2.56 23.65 7.07
N LEU A 326 1.39 23.03 6.98
CA LEU A 326 0.56 22.71 8.12
C LEU A 326 1.30 21.63 8.90
N LEU A 327 2.07 22.10 9.88
CA LEU A 327 2.65 21.33 10.97
C LEU A 327 1.50 20.73 11.78
N GLY A 328 0.97 19.61 11.32
CA GLY A 328 0.29 18.67 12.19
C GLY A 328 1.36 17.89 12.93
N GLY A 329 1.71 18.34 14.13
CA GLY A 329 2.75 17.74 14.94
C GLY A 329 2.60 18.15 16.40
N LEU A 330 2.91 17.21 17.28
CA LEU A 330 3.03 17.44 18.71
C LEU A 330 4.01 18.59 18.98
N ALA A 331 3.80 19.35 20.05
CA ALA A 331 4.75 20.37 20.48
C ALA A 331 6.15 19.74 20.64
N PRO A 332 7.27 20.48 20.45
CA PRO A 332 8.62 19.91 20.58
C PRO A 332 8.83 19.10 21.86
N GLU A 333 8.24 19.53 22.98
CA GLU A 333 8.27 18.83 24.27
C GLU A 333 7.51 17.49 24.23
N GLU A 334 6.33 17.48 23.61
CA GLU A 334 5.51 16.30 23.42
C GLU A 334 6.14 15.30 22.44
N ARG A 335 6.82 15.79 21.40
CA ARG A 335 7.62 14.96 20.47
C ARG A 335 8.81 14.34 21.17
N GLN A 336 9.60 15.12 21.91
CA GLN A 336 10.73 14.60 22.65
C GLN A 336 10.27 13.51 23.64
N LYS A 337 9.12 13.73 24.29
CA LYS A 337 8.50 12.74 25.17
C LYS A 337 8.11 11.47 24.41
N MET A 338 7.42 11.59 23.27
CA MET A 338 7.03 10.43 22.46
C MET A 338 8.22 9.66 21.89
N VAL A 339 9.25 10.34 21.38
CA VAL A 339 10.48 9.70 20.88
C VAL A 339 11.18 8.97 22.02
N THR A 340 11.29 9.59 23.20
CA THR A 340 11.91 8.95 24.37
C THR A 340 11.11 7.72 24.81
N GLU A 341 9.78 7.80 24.85
CA GLU A 341 8.91 6.67 25.19
C GLU A 341 9.01 5.53 24.16
N CYS A 342 9.01 5.85 22.86
CA CYS A 342 9.17 4.86 21.80
C CYS A 342 10.54 4.18 21.85
N MET A 343 11.61 4.94 22.05
CA MET A 343 12.97 4.40 22.17
C MET A 343 13.12 3.52 23.43
N ALA A 344 12.50 3.91 24.55
CA ALA A 344 12.48 3.10 25.76
C ALA A 344 11.73 1.77 25.56
N ARG A 345 10.58 1.78 24.87
CA ARG A 345 9.82 0.56 24.55
C ARG A 345 10.59 -0.38 23.61
N ALA A 346 11.26 0.18 22.59
CA ALA A 346 12.08 -0.61 21.67
C ALA A 346 13.30 -1.25 22.36
N ALA A 347 13.95 -0.51 23.28
CA ALA A 347 15.04 -1.04 24.10
C ALA A 347 14.56 -2.16 25.04
N ALA A 348 13.37 -2.03 25.65
CA ALA A 348 12.80 -3.08 26.50
C ALA A 348 12.45 -4.35 25.71
N ALA A 349 11.92 -4.22 24.49
CA ALA A 349 11.58 -5.36 23.64
C ALA A 349 12.83 -6.14 23.18
N THR A 350 13.94 -5.44 22.92
CA THR A 350 15.22 -6.06 22.54
C THR A 350 15.93 -6.71 23.73
N ALA A 351 15.80 -6.17 24.93
CA ALA A 351 16.29 -6.80 26.16
C ALA A 351 15.47 -8.04 26.57
N GLY A 352 14.18 -8.07 26.24
CA GLY A 352 13.29 -9.20 26.53
C GLY A 352 13.50 -10.44 25.63
N SER A 353 14.10 -10.28 24.45
CA SER A 353 14.34 -11.39 23.51
C SER A 353 15.66 -12.13 23.75
N SER A 354 16.47 -11.73 24.73
CA SER A 354 17.77 -12.33 25.03
C SER A 354 17.75 -13.21 26.29
N LYS A 355 16.70 -14.03 26.50
CA LYS A 355 16.82 -15.17 27.42
C LYS A 355 17.51 -16.32 26.68
N PRO A 356 18.74 -16.70 27.07
CA PRO A 356 19.44 -17.83 26.47
C PRO A 356 18.75 -19.13 26.90
N GLY A 357 18.64 -20.07 25.96
CA GLY A 357 18.11 -21.41 26.18
C GLY A 357 18.79 -22.09 27.37
N GLY A 358 18.05 -22.22 28.46
CA GLY A 358 18.39 -23.11 29.57
C GLY A 358 18.05 -24.53 29.18
N SER A 359 19.05 -25.25 28.67
CA SER A 359 19.08 -26.72 28.66
C SER A 359 18.74 -27.24 30.05
N SER A 360 17.62 -27.97 30.17
CA SER A 360 17.30 -28.80 31.33
C SER A 360 17.19 -30.23 30.85
N ALA A 361 18.34 -30.90 30.78
CA ALA A 361 18.40 -32.35 30.89
C ALA A 361 18.06 -32.72 32.34
N ALA A 362 16.92 -33.39 32.55
CA ALA A 362 16.63 -34.09 33.80
C ALA A 362 15.89 -35.39 33.52
N ALA A 363 16.66 -36.46 33.69
CA ALA A 363 16.34 -37.86 33.95
C ALA A 363 14.87 -38.26 34.13
N ARG A 364 14.47 -39.32 33.42
CA ARG A 364 13.60 -40.38 33.96
C ARG A 364 14.14 -41.74 33.54
N THR A 365 14.50 -42.50 34.56
CA THR A 365 14.48 -43.97 34.63
C THR A 365 13.08 -44.50 34.38
#